data_AF-A0A971W4R4-F1
#
_entry.id   AF-A0A971W4R4-F1
#
_cell.length_a   1.000
_cell.length_b   1.000
_cell.length_c   1.000
_cell.angle_alpha   90.00
_cell.angle_beta   90.00
_cell.angle_gamma   90.00
#
_symmetry.space_group_name_H-M   'P 1'
#
loop_
_entity.id
_entity.type
_entity.pdbx_description
1 polymer ?
#
loop_
_entity_poly.entity_id
_entity_poly.type
_entity_poly.pdbx_seq_one_letter_code
_entity_poly.pdbx_strand_id
1 'polypeptide(L)'
;MQHFSAAEWERFLAGENPEQELMMENHLKACDQCRQVFLESIHAAELKRAQAVIKPDFTAQTLSLIRKSVAKKRPSSRRTNTRSLLLYYTAAAVLTLVLTGGGIIQNVNQKLVTLPQAAPSSKYSGYGNILWNWPAQLQEMTGSWLNNIDNINRRYSGE
;
A
#
# COMPACT_ATOMS: atom_id res chain seq x y z
N MET A 1 -2.83 37.02 11.10
CA MET A 1 -1.79 36.17 10.46
C MET A 1 -0.96 37.09 9.58
N GLN A 2 0.37 36.98 9.62
CA GLN A 2 1.24 37.83 8.81
C GLN A 2 1.26 37.31 7.36
N HIS A 3 0.96 38.20 6.42
CA HIS A 3 1.08 37.94 4.98
C HIS A 3 2.39 38.54 4.50
N PHE A 4 3.00 37.91 3.50
CA PHE A 4 4.21 38.42 2.88
C PHE A 4 3.86 39.43 1.78
N SER A 5 4.65 40.49 1.71
CA SER A 5 4.54 41.56 0.73
C SER A 5 5.15 41.16 -0.63
N ALA A 6 4.79 41.88 -1.70
CA ALA A 6 5.34 41.64 -3.03
C ALA A 6 6.88 41.75 -3.07
N ALA A 7 7.47 42.70 -2.35
CA ALA A 7 8.91 42.88 -2.27
C ALA A 7 9.64 41.70 -1.60
N GLU A 8 8.98 41.02 -0.65
CA GLU A 8 9.53 39.80 -0.03
C GLU A 8 9.47 38.61 -1.00
N TRP A 9 8.42 38.53 -1.82
CA TRP A 9 8.32 37.51 -2.88
C TRP A 9 9.32 37.72 -4.02
N GLU A 10 9.62 38.97 -4.39
CA GLU A 10 10.66 39.29 -5.36
C GLU A 10 12.05 38.82 -4.88
N ARG A 11 12.36 39.05 -3.59
CA ARG A 11 13.59 38.56 -2.96
C ARG A 11 13.64 37.03 -2.88
N PHE A 12 12.50 36.39 -2.63
CA PHE A 12 12.37 34.94 -2.69
C PHE A 12 12.64 34.42 -4.12
N LEU A 13 12.07 35.04 -5.15
CA LEU A 13 12.31 34.69 -6.56
C LEU A 13 13.77 34.91 -6.99
N ALA A 14 14.46 35.89 -6.39
CA ALA A 14 15.88 36.14 -6.61
C ALA A 14 16.80 35.15 -5.85
N GLY A 15 16.26 34.36 -4.91
CA GLY A 15 17.03 33.42 -4.08
C GLY A 15 17.86 34.11 -2.99
N GLU A 16 17.52 35.33 -2.60
CA GLU A 16 18.32 36.16 -1.67
C GLU A 16 18.09 35.80 -0.19
N ASN A 17 17.14 34.92 0.13
CA ASN A 17 16.74 34.63 1.51
C ASN A 17 16.50 33.13 1.77
N PRO A 18 17.57 32.31 1.82
CA PRO A 18 17.46 30.86 1.99
C PRO A 18 16.93 30.46 3.38
N GLU A 19 17.10 31.31 4.40
CA GLU A 19 16.65 31.02 5.77
C GLU A 19 15.12 31.06 5.90
N GLN A 20 14.45 31.90 5.11
CA GLN A 20 13.00 32.06 5.15
C GLN A 20 12.28 31.29 4.04
N GLU A 21 13.02 30.67 3.11
CA GLU A 21 12.50 29.96 1.95
C GLU A 21 11.46 28.89 2.35
N LEU A 22 11.81 28.02 3.30
CA LEU A 22 10.93 26.94 3.77
C LEU A 22 9.64 27.48 4.42
N MET A 23 9.74 28.58 5.17
CA MET A 23 8.58 29.20 5.81
C MET A 23 7.64 29.81 4.77
N MET A 24 8.20 30.51 3.79
CA MET A 24 7.47 31.13 2.69
C MET A 24 6.78 30.07 1.80
N GLU A 25 7.46 28.97 1.48
CA GLU A 25 6.87 27.83 0.76
C GLU A 25 5.70 27.19 1.51
N ASN A 26 5.88 26.96 2.82
CA ASN A 26 4.82 26.39 3.64
C ASN A 26 3.62 27.34 3.74
N HIS A 27 3.86 28.65 3.74
CA HIS A 27 2.81 29.64 3.71
C HIS A 27 2.03 29.65 2.38
N LEU A 28 2.70 29.49 1.24
CA LEU A 28 2.05 29.38 -0.08
C LEU A 28 1.08 28.20 -0.20
N LYS A 29 1.37 27.10 0.50
CA LYS A 29 0.50 25.91 0.53
C LYS A 29 -0.80 26.13 1.30
N ALA A 30 -0.79 27.02 2.29
CA ALA A 30 -1.90 27.23 3.21
C ALA A 30 -2.68 28.55 2.97
N CYS A 31 -2.08 29.54 2.30
CA CYS A 31 -2.65 30.87 2.11
C CYS A 31 -2.88 31.22 0.63
N ASP A 32 -4.15 31.28 0.24
CA ASP A 32 -4.55 31.61 -1.13
C ASP A 32 -4.20 33.06 -1.51
N GLN A 33 -4.30 34.00 -0.58
CA GLN A 33 -3.97 35.41 -0.82
C GLN A 33 -2.48 35.60 -1.14
N CYS A 34 -1.60 34.97 -0.36
CA CYS A 34 -0.17 35.04 -0.63
C CYS A 34 0.22 34.31 -1.91
N ARG A 35 -0.50 33.25 -2.28
CA ARG A 35 -0.32 32.59 -3.58
C ARG A 35 -0.68 33.52 -4.73
N GLN A 36 -1.77 34.28 -4.63
CA GLN A 36 -2.15 35.24 -5.65
C GLN A 36 -1.09 36.34 -5.83
N VAL A 37 -0.66 36.95 -4.72
CA VAL A 37 0.40 37.99 -4.73
C VAL A 37 1.71 37.44 -5.30
N PHE A 38 2.08 36.21 -4.93
CA PHE A 38 3.25 35.54 -5.48
C PHE A 38 3.16 35.37 -7.00
N LEU A 39 2.02 34.89 -7.53
CA LEU A 39 1.83 34.74 -8.97
C LEU A 39 1.90 36.09 -9.71
N GLU A 40 1.40 37.15 -9.09
CA GLU A 40 1.47 38.52 -9.64
C GLU A 40 2.90 39.09 -9.63
N SER A 41 3.75 38.66 -8.69
CA SER A 41 5.16 39.04 -8.62
C SER A 41 6.06 38.38 -9.68
N ILE A 42 5.54 37.42 -10.46
CA ILE A 42 6.29 36.79 -11.55
C ILE A 42 6.23 37.69 -12.79
N HIS A 43 7.37 38.30 -13.17
CA HIS A 43 7.43 39.21 -14.30
C HIS A 43 7.89 38.54 -15.61
N ALA A 44 7.78 39.31 -16.70
CA ALA A 44 8.16 38.85 -18.04
C ALA A 44 9.65 38.47 -18.15
N ALA A 45 10.51 38.99 -17.28
CA ALA A 45 11.93 38.64 -17.23
C ALA A 45 12.12 37.19 -16.75
N GLU A 46 11.42 36.77 -15.69
CA GLU A 46 11.39 35.41 -15.17
C GLU A 46 10.82 34.44 -16.21
N LEU A 47 9.75 34.84 -16.91
CA LEU A 47 9.17 34.03 -17.98
C LEU A 47 10.16 33.80 -19.14
N LYS A 48 10.92 34.82 -19.53
CA LYS A 48 11.98 34.67 -20.55
C LYS A 48 13.12 33.77 -20.08
N ARG A 49 13.54 33.90 -18.80
CA ARG A 49 14.54 33.01 -18.20
C ARG A 49 14.06 31.56 -18.21
N ALA A 50 12.81 31.30 -17.83
CA ALA A 50 12.21 29.97 -17.87
C ALA A 50 12.14 29.40 -19.30
N GLN A 51 11.77 30.21 -20.30
CA GLN A 51 11.74 29.79 -21.70
C GLN A 51 13.13 29.46 -22.27
N ALA A 52 14.19 30.12 -21.79
CA ALA A 52 15.56 29.79 -22.20
C ALA A 52 16.02 28.42 -21.66
N VAL A 53 15.52 28.02 -20.48
CA VAL A 53 15.88 26.77 -19.81
C VAL A 53 15.00 25.60 -20.30
N ILE A 54 13.71 25.85 -20.49
CA ILE A 54 12.72 24.85 -20.88
C ILE A 54 12.69 24.76 -22.40
N LYS A 55 13.24 23.67 -22.94
CA LYS A 55 13.16 23.37 -24.37
C LYS A 55 11.70 23.27 -24.81
N PRO A 56 11.36 23.69 -26.04
CA PRO A 56 9.98 23.60 -26.55
C PRO A 56 9.44 22.15 -26.57
N ASP A 57 10.32 21.16 -26.75
CA ASP A 57 9.97 19.73 -26.77
C ASP A 57 9.97 19.06 -25.39
N PHE A 58 10.14 19.83 -24.30
CA PHE A 58 10.24 19.29 -22.94
C PHE A 58 9.05 18.38 -22.58
N THR A 59 7.83 18.83 -22.88
CA THR A 59 6.60 18.07 -22.59
C THR A 59 6.56 16.75 -23.37
N ALA A 60 6.87 16.78 -24.67
CA ALA A 60 6.90 15.59 -25.51
C ALA A 60 7.97 14.58 -25.04
N GLN A 61 9.15 15.07 -24.70
CA GLN A 61 10.26 14.27 -24.20
C GLN A 61 9.92 13.62 -22.84
N THR A 62 9.35 14.38 -21.92
CA THR A 62 8.98 13.91 -20.58
C THR A 62 7.88 12.84 -20.66
N LEU A 63 6.83 13.07 -21.46
CA LEU A 63 5.77 12.08 -21.67
C LEU A 63 6.30 10.79 -22.31
N SER A 64 7.27 10.89 -23.23
CA SER A 64 7.95 9.73 -23.81
C SER A 64 8.70 8.92 -22.75
N LEU A 65 9.43 9.58 -21.83
CA LEU A 65 10.13 8.92 -20.74
C LEU A 65 9.17 8.23 -19.77
N ILE A 66 8.08 8.90 -19.39
CA ILE A 66 7.05 8.32 -18.52
C ILE A 66 6.45 7.08 -19.17
N ARG A 67 6.05 7.15 -20.44
CA ARG A 67 5.50 6.00 -21.18
C ARG A 67 6.48 4.83 -21.25
N LYS A 68 7.76 5.09 -21.52
CA LYS A 68 8.81 4.05 -21.53
C LYS A 68 8.98 3.39 -20.16
N SER A 69 8.91 4.16 -19.07
CA SER A 69 9.02 3.64 -17.71
C SER A 69 7.84 2.74 -17.32
N VAL A 70 6.63 3.07 -17.78
CA VAL A 70 5.41 2.29 -17.52
C VAL A 70 5.38 1.02 -18.39
N ALA A 71 5.81 1.11 -19.65
CA ALA A 71 5.86 -0.03 -20.56
C ALA A 71 6.80 -1.14 -20.07
N LYS A 72 7.93 -0.79 -19.43
CA LYS A 72 8.92 -1.74 -18.89
C LYS A 72 8.42 -2.51 -17.65
N LYS A 73 7.33 -2.03 -17.00
CA LYS A 73 6.73 -2.67 -15.82
C LYS A 73 5.58 -3.63 -16.15
N ARG A 74 5.22 -3.84 -17.41
CA ARG A 74 4.27 -4.91 -17.72
C ARG A 74 4.99 -6.25 -17.52
N PRO A 75 4.65 -7.04 -16.47
CA PRO A 75 5.14 -8.40 -16.43
C PRO A 75 4.67 -9.05 -17.73
N SER A 76 5.61 -9.65 -18.47
CA SER A 76 5.28 -10.59 -19.53
C SER A 76 4.15 -11.47 -19.01
N SER A 77 3.03 -11.50 -19.74
CA SER A 77 1.86 -12.29 -19.42
C SER A 77 2.28 -13.76 -19.28
N ARG A 78 2.75 -14.15 -18.10
CA ARG A 78 2.89 -15.54 -17.70
C ARG A 78 1.47 -16.05 -17.68
N ARG A 79 1.16 -16.82 -18.73
CA ARG A 79 -0.03 -17.63 -18.90
C ARG A 79 -0.44 -18.15 -17.52
N THR A 80 -1.44 -17.52 -16.90
CA THR A 80 -1.89 -17.91 -15.56
C THR A 80 -2.46 -19.31 -15.71
N ASN A 81 -1.81 -20.28 -15.05
CA ASN A 81 -2.21 -21.67 -15.12
C ASN A 81 -3.55 -21.81 -14.39
N THR A 82 -4.67 -21.65 -15.10
CA THR A 82 -6.03 -21.66 -14.55
C THR A 82 -6.35 -22.93 -13.76
N ARG A 83 -5.60 -24.01 -13.99
CA ARG A 83 -5.62 -25.24 -13.21
C ARG A 83 -5.23 -25.03 -11.75
N SER A 84 -4.25 -24.17 -11.46
CA SER A 84 -3.85 -23.91 -10.06
C SER A 84 -4.91 -23.10 -9.32
N LEU A 85 -5.58 -22.14 -9.98
CA LEU A 85 -6.68 -21.41 -9.37
C LEU A 85 -7.84 -22.33 -8.96
N LEU A 86 -8.25 -23.25 -9.84
CA LEU A 86 -9.30 -24.21 -9.50
C LEU A 86 -8.91 -25.10 -8.31
N LEU A 87 -7.64 -25.52 -8.22
CA LEU A 87 -7.12 -26.29 -7.08
C LEU A 87 -7.15 -25.51 -5.76
N TYR A 88 -6.82 -24.21 -5.77
CA TYR A 88 -6.91 -23.38 -4.57
C TYR A 88 -8.36 -23.16 -4.12
N TYR A 89 -9.27 -22.94 -5.07
CA TYR A 89 -10.69 -22.77 -4.75
C TYR A 89 -11.32 -24.07 -4.24
N THR A 90 -10.96 -25.23 -4.80
CA THR A 90 -11.47 -26.52 -4.29
C THR A 90 -10.92 -26.82 -2.91
N ALA A 91 -9.65 -26.58 -2.64
CA ALA A 91 -9.07 -26.74 -1.30
C ALA A 91 -9.76 -25.84 -0.26
N ALA A 92 -10.00 -24.57 -0.60
CA ALA A 92 -10.71 -23.63 0.26
C ALA A 92 -12.18 -24.03 0.50
N ALA A 93 -12.87 -24.52 -0.53
CA ALA A 93 -14.26 -25.00 -0.42
C ALA A 93 -14.35 -26.24 0.48
N VAL A 94 -13.44 -27.21 0.31
CA VAL A 94 -13.37 -28.40 1.16
C VAL A 94 -13.09 -28.00 2.61
N LEU A 95 -12.14 -27.10 2.85
CA LEU A 95 -11.85 -26.62 4.20
C LEU A 95 -13.07 -25.95 4.84
N THR A 96 -13.81 -25.15 4.08
CA THR A 96 -15.05 -24.49 4.53
C THR A 96 -16.14 -25.50 4.89
N LEU A 97 -16.34 -26.52 4.05
CA LEU A 97 -17.30 -27.59 4.30
C LEU A 97 -16.91 -28.43 5.52
N VAL A 98 -15.63 -28.74 5.70
CA VAL A 98 -15.13 -29.47 6.87
C VAL A 98 -15.30 -28.64 8.15
N LEU A 99 -14.96 -27.35 8.12
CA LEU A 99 -15.13 -26.45 9.27
C LEU A 99 -16.60 -26.24 9.65
N THR A 100 -17.49 -26.12 8.65
CA THR A 100 -18.92 -25.87 8.83
C THR A 100 -19.67 -27.16 9.21
N GLY A 101 -19.41 -28.25 8.49
CA GLY A 101 -20.00 -29.56 8.72
C GLY A 101 -19.46 -30.26 9.97
N GLY A 102 -18.21 -30.00 10.36
CA GLY A 102 -17.58 -30.50 11.57
C GLY A 102 -18.02 -29.80 12.87
N GLY A 103 -18.94 -28.83 12.80
CA GLY A 103 -19.53 -28.20 13.98
C GLY A 103 -18.59 -27.29 14.79
N ILE A 104 -17.42 -26.93 14.24
CA ILE A 104 -16.46 -26.03 14.91
C ILE A 104 -17.07 -24.64 15.09
N ILE A 105 -17.78 -24.15 14.07
CA ILE A 105 -18.47 -22.84 14.12
C ILE A 105 -19.64 -22.86 15.13
N GLN A 106 -20.32 -24.00 15.26
CA GLN A 106 -21.42 -24.19 16.23
C GLN A 106 -20.89 -24.16 17.67
N ASN A 107 -19.74 -24.79 17.93
CA ASN A 107 -19.05 -24.74 19.23
C ASN A 107 -18.59 -23.32 19.61
N VAL A 108 -18.16 -22.51 18.64
CA VAL A 108 -17.80 -21.10 18.88
C VAL A 108 -19.03 -20.27 19.21
N ASN A 109 -20.15 -20.44 18.49
CA ASN A 109 -21.39 -19.73 18.79
C ASN A 109 -21.98 -20.09 20.15
N GLN A 110 -21.94 -21.37 20.55
CA GLN A 110 -22.42 -21.78 21.88
C GLN A 110 -21.58 -21.19 23.02
N LYS A 111 -20.26 -21.04 22.83
CA LYS A 111 -19.37 -20.37 23.79
C LYS A 111 -19.53 -18.84 23.82
N LEU A 112 -20.01 -18.23 22.73
CA LEU A 112 -20.28 -16.79 22.68
C LEU A 112 -21.68 -16.44 23.24
N VAL A 113 -22.68 -17.30 23.06
CA VAL A 113 -24.05 -17.11 23.58
C VAL A 113 -24.16 -17.36 25.09
N THR A 114 -23.19 -18.05 25.70
CA THR A 114 -23.11 -18.26 27.16
C THR A 114 -22.33 -17.16 27.91
N LEU A 115 -22.00 -16.04 27.27
CA LEU A 115 -21.50 -14.87 28.00
C LEU A 115 -22.68 -14.17 28.68
N PRO A 116 -22.68 -14.03 30.02
CA PRO A 116 -23.63 -13.13 30.68
C PRO A 116 -23.40 -11.73 30.09
N GLN A 117 -24.44 -11.08 29.57
CA GLN A 117 -24.37 -9.71 29.02
C GLN A 117 -23.98 -8.63 30.06
N ALA A 118 -23.51 -9.01 31.24
CA ALA A 118 -23.03 -8.12 32.27
C ALA A 118 -21.88 -8.77 33.07
N ALA A 119 -20.64 -8.64 32.59
CA ALA A 119 -19.46 -8.78 33.43
C ALA A 119 -18.28 -7.96 32.88
N PRO A 120 -17.52 -7.25 33.74
CA PRO A 120 -16.47 -6.31 33.33
C PRO A 120 -15.29 -7.01 32.66
N SER A 121 -14.65 -6.27 31.74
CA SER A 121 -13.66 -6.68 30.73
C SER A 121 -12.29 -7.15 31.25
N SER A 122 -12.23 -7.94 32.31
CA SER A 122 -10.97 -8.44 32.86
C SER A 122 -11.04 -9.94 33.13
N LYS A 123 -10.91 -10.77 32.08
CA LYS A 123 -10.34 -12.13 32.12
C LYS A 123 -10.33 -12.76 30.72
N TYR A 124 -9.59 -12.17 29.80
CA TYR A 124 -9.17 -12.84 28.56
C TYR A 124 -7.77 -13.44 28.76
N SER A 125 -7.64 -14.48 29.58
CA SER A 125 -6.37 -15.23 29.73
C SER A 125 -6.45 -16.68 29.19
N GLY A 126 -7.63 -17.13 28.72
CA GLY A 126 -7.83 -18.51 28.25
C GLY A 126 -7.39 -18.79 26.81
N TYR A 127 -7.19 -17.74 26.00
CA TYR A 127 -6.84 -17.87 24.57
C TYR A 127 -5.34 -17.73 24.29
N GLY A 128 -4.54 -17.32 25.28
CA GLY A 128 -3.10 -17.13 25.12
C GLY A 128 -2.40 -18.39 24.65
N ASN A 129 -2.67 -19.53 25.30
CA ASN A 129 -2.02 -20.80 24.95
C ASN A 129 -2.41 -21.32 23.55
N ILE A 130 -3.60 -20.97 23.06
CA ILE A 130 -4.05 -21.35 21.72
C ILE A 130 -3.37 -20.47 20.68
N LEU A 131 -3.33 -19.15 20.89
CA LEU A 131 -2.66 -18.22 19.98
C LEU A 131 -1.14 -18.43 19.91
N TRP A 132 -0.50 -18.84 21.03
CA TRP A 132 0.93 -19.13 21.08
C TRP A 132 1.31 -20.49 20.47
N ASN A 133 0.47 -21.51 20.59
CA ASN A 133 0.77 -22.85 20.04
C ASN A 133 0.25 -23.05 18.61
N TRP A 134 -0.64 -22.19 18.12
CA TRP A 134 -1.19 -22.28 16.77
C TRP A 134 -0.14 -22.18 15.65
N PRO A 135 0.88 -21.29 15.72
CA PRO A 135 1.95 -21.26 14.71
C PRO A 135 2.76 -22.56 14.68
N ALA A 136 3.05 -23.15 15.84
CA ALA A 136 3.79 -24.40 15.93
C ALA A 136 2.98 -25.58 15.37
N GLN A 137 1.68 -25.65 15.69
CA GLN A 137 0.78 -26.67 15.13
C GLN A 137 0.60 -26.53 13.61
N LEU A 138 0.50 -25.29 13.11
CA LEU A 138 0.47 -25.03 11.67
C LEU A 138 1.77 -25.44 10.97
N GLN A 139 2.92 -25.22 11.59
CA GLN A 139 4.21 -25.63 11.03
C GLN A 139 4.35 -27.16 10.94
N GLU A 140 3.89 -27.89 11.96
CA GLU A 140 3.89 -29.36 11.95
C GLU A 140 2.92 -29.93 10.91
N MET A 141 1.71 -29.35 10.83
CA MET A 141 0.71 -29.74 9.82
C MET A 141 1.16 -29.45 8.39
N THR A 142 1.80 -28.31 8.15
CA THR A 142 2.31 -27.95 6.82
C THR A 142 3.55 -28.74 6.43
N GLY A 143 4.43 -29.07 7.38
CA GLY A 143 5.62 -29.90 7.14
C GLY A 143 5.26 -31.33 6.73
N SER A 144 4.31 -31.95 7.44
CA SER A 144 3.82 -33.29 7.06
C SER A 144 3.08 -33.28 5.71
N TRP A 145 2.30 -32.23 5.43
CA TRP A 145 1.62 -32.07 4.14
C TRP A 145 2.57 -31.84 2.97
N LEU A 146 3.61 -30.99 3.14
CA LEU A 146 4.65 -30.75 2.14
C LEU A 146 5.43 -32.03 1.82
N ASN A 147 5.83 -32.79 2.86
CA ASN A 147 6.50 -34.07 2.68
C ASN A 147 5.61 -35.08 1.96
N ASN A 148 4.32 -35.10 2.25
CA ASN A 148 3.38 -35.98 1.57
C ASN A 148 3.21 -35.59 0.08
N ILE A 149 3.15 -34.29 -0.23
CA ILE A 149 3.10 -33.82 -1.62
C ILE A 149 4.37 -34.19 -2.38
N ASP A 150 5.53 -34.01 -1.77
CA ASP A 150 6.80 -34.35 -2.41
C ASP A 150 6.92 -35.87 -2.66
N ASN A 151 6.40 -36.69 -1.75
CA ASN A 151 6.35 -38.14 -1.91
C ASN A 151 5.33 -38.59 -2.99
N ILE A 152 4.18 -37.92 -3.06
CA ILE A 152 3.21 -38.12 -4.15
C ILE A 152 3.83 -37.72 -5.49
N ASN A 153 4.51 -36.57 -5.56
CA ASN A 153 5.15 -36.07 -6.77
C ASN A 153 6.27 -37.01 -7.25
N ARG A 154 7.06 -37.59 -6.34
CA ARG A 154 8.06 -38.62 -6.67
C ARG A 154 7.45 -39.91 -7.23
N ARG A 155 6.32 -40.38 -6.68
CA ARG A 155 5.60 -41.56 -7.22
C ARG A 155 5.05 -41.35 -8.63
N TYR A 156 4.77 -40.11 -9.03
CA TYR A 156 4.25 -39.79 -10.36
C TYR A 156 5.34 -39.47 -11.41
N SER A 157 6.57 -39.16 -10.98
CA SER A 157 7.68 -38.84 -11.88
C SER A 157 8.52 -40.04 -12.34
N GLY A 158 8.22 -41.26 -11.91
CA GLY A 158 8.78 -42.48 -12.49
C GLY A 158 10.30 -42.59 -12.41
N GLU A 159 10.81 -42.89 -11.21
CA GLU A 159 11.91 -43.85 -11.00
C GLU A 159 11.43 -44.94 -10.04
#